data_AF-A0A7K4BJG6-F1
#
_entry.id   AF-A0A7K4BJG6-F1
#
_cell.length_a   1.000
_cell.length_b   1.000
_cell.length_c   1.000
_cell.angle_alpha   90.00
_cell.angle_beta   90.00
_cell.angle_gamma   90.00
#
_symmetry.space_group_name_H-M   'P 1'
#
loop_
_entity.id
_entity.type
_entity.pdbx_description
1 polymer ?
#
loop_
_entity_poly.entity_id
_entity_poly.type
_entity_poly.pdbx_seq_one_letter_code
_entity_poly.pdbx_strand_id
1 'polypeptide(L)'
;MLEPRTSAPATLSDFGKTRIGIHQVEYSIGPDIPVVHVFGRDVSGEAVRIDVTGFRPYFYAPAGQVEEKSLPSDVDVEPDTTYRSIQGEALRRLYTRRPGDVRDVRGRYQHYEADIPFATRFMIDCGLTGGMELSSDTGMVDYSEIAPADVKAPARTCIMDIECVDELGFPEPERDPIICITCWD
;
A
#
# COMPACT_ATOMS: atom_id res chain seq x y z
N MET A 1 8.54 -39.31 2.04
CA MET A 1 9.94 -38.85 1.83
C MET A 1 9.90 -37.34 2.05
N LEU A 2 10.36 -36.85 3.21
CA LEU A 2 10.40 -35.42 3.50
C LEU A 2 11.67 -34.85 2.87
N GLU A 3 11.53 -33.84 2.01
CA GLU A 3 12.69 -33.13 1.48
C GLU A 3 13.35 -32.30 2.59
N PRO A 4 14.69 -32.24 2.64
CA PRO A 4 15.39 -31.47 3.65
C PRO A 4 15.23 -29.97 3.36
N ARG A 5 14.81 -29.21 4.37
CA ARG A 5 14.81 -27.75 4.33
C ARG A 5 16.24 -27.26 4.17
N THR A 6 16.57 -26.74 3.00
CA THR A 6 17.83 -26.02 2.76
C THR A 6 17.77 -24.68 3.50
N SER A 7 18.36 -24.58 4.69
CA SER A 7 18.56 -23.30 5.36
C SER A 7 19.67 -22.55 4.64
N ALA A 8 19.36 -21.42 4.00
CA ALA A 8 20.37 -20.51 3.51
C ALA A 8 21.21 -19.99 4.70
N PRO A 9 22.54 -19.84 4.56
CA PRO A 9 23.39 -19.34 5.64
C PRO A 9 23.06 -17.87 5.92
N ALA A 10 22.59 -17.58 7.13
CA ALA A 10 22.39 -16.22 7.62
C ALA A 10 23.76 -15.52 7.77
N THR A 11 23.85 -14.30 7.25
CA THR A 11 25.04 -13.46 7.34
C THR A 11 24.96 -12.56 8.58
N LEU A 12 26.09 -12.05 9.06
CA LEU A 12 26.12 -11.08 10.17
C LEU A 12 25.27 -9.82 9.90
N SER A 13 24.97 -9.52 8.63
CA SER A 13 24.06 -8.45 8.19
C SER A 13 22.56 -8.76 8.29
N ASP A 14 22.17 -10.00 8.61
CA ASP A 14 20.77 -10.38 8.85
C ASP A 14 20.35 -10.15 10.32
N PHE A 15 21.30 -9.86 11.23
CA PHE A 15 20.98 -9.54 12.61
C PHE A 15 20.33 -8.14 12.70
N GLY A 16 19.07 -8.11 13.12
CA GLY A 16 18.31 -6.86 13.35
C GLY A 16 17.41 -6.43 12.19
N LYS A 17 17.36 -7.19 11.08
CA LYS A 17 16.39 -6.93 10.00
C LYS A 17 15.13 -7.75 10.20
N THR A 18 13.98 -7.09 10.22
CA THR A 18 12.67 -7.73 10.21
C THR A 18 12.26 -7.97 8.76
N ARG A 19 11.82 -9.18 8.41
CA ARG A 19 11.31 -9.53 7.08
C ARG A 19 9.86 -9.98 7.17
N ILE A 20 9.01 -9.41 6.31
CA ILE A 20 7.57 -9.58 6.37
C ILE A 20 7.06 -9.98 4.98
N GLY A 21 6.29 -11.06 4.91
CA GLY A 21 5.45 -11.37 3.76
C GLY A 21 4.20 -10.51 3.80
N ILE A 22 3.99 -9.70 2.78
CA ILE A 22 2.89 -8.73 2.70
C ILE A 22 1.61 -9.48 2.32
N HIS A 23 0.55 -9.31 3.10
CA HIS A 23 -0.78 -9.85 2.81
C HIS A 23 -1.76 -8.76 2.39
N GLN A 24 -1.67 -7.60 3.01
CA GLN A 24 -2.59 -6.49 2.77
C GLN A 24 -1.90 -5.16 3.05
N VAL A 25 -2.23 -4.16 2.25
CA VAL A 25 -1.76 -2.79 2.43
C VAL A 25 -2.94 -1.85 2.40
N GLU A 26 -3.12 -1.12 3.49
CA GLU A 26 -4.16 -0.11 3.65
C GLU A 26 -3.54 1.23 4.03
N TYR A 27 -4.38 2.25 4.21
CA TYR A 27 -3.93 3.51 4.78
C TYR A 27 -5.03 4.13 5.61
N SER A 28 -4.64 4.95 6.58
CA SER A 28 -5.53 5.84 7.29
C SER A 28 -5.18 7.29 6.98
N ILE A 29 -6.21 8.15 6.99
CA ILE A 29 -6.05 9.59 6.82
C ILE A 29 -6.12 10.22 8.22
N GLY A 30 -4.97 10.69 8.70
CA GLY A 30 -4.88 11.52 9.90
C GLY A 30 -5.16 13.01 9.59
N PRO A 31 -4.88 13.91 10.55
CA PRO A 31 -4.96 15.36 10.30
C PRO A 31 -3.95 15.83 9.22
N ASP A 32 -2.86 15.08 9.03
CA ASP A 32 -1.74 15.44 8.15
C ASP A 32 -1.54 14.43 7.00
N ILE A 33 -0.30 13.97 6.81
CA ILE A 33 0.10 12.99 5.79
C ILE A 33 -0.50 11.61 6.15
N PRO A 34 -0.98 10.82 5.17
CA PRO A 34 -1.50 9.49 5.42
C PRO A 34 -0.44 8.56 6.02
N VAL A 35 -0.91 7.63 6.85
CA VAL A 35 -0.10 6.51 7.34
C VAL A 35 -0.51 5.27 6.55
N VAL A 36 0.46 4.59 5.94
CA VAL A 36 0.24 3.32 5.28
C VAL A 36 0.34 2.20 6.32
N HIS A 37 -0.57 1.23 6.28
CA HIS A 37 -0.58 0.07 7.17
C HIS A 37 -0.29 -1.18 6.35
N VAL A 38 0.86 -1.80 6.61
CA VAL A 38 1.25 -3.07 5.99
C VAL A 38 0.97 -4.20 6.96
N PHE A 39 0.07 -5.09 6.58
CA PHE A 39 -0.28 -6.29 7.32
C PHE A 39 0.35 -7.51 6.66
N GLY A 40 0.91 -8.38 7.47
CA GLY A 40 1.60 -9.55 6.96
C GLY A 40 1.96 -10.54 8.04
N ARG A 41 2.88 -11.43 7.69
CA ARG A 41 3.50 -12.37 8.63
C ARG A 41 5.00 -12.36 8.48
N ASP A 42 5.70 -12.58 9.58
CA ASP A 42 7.13 -12.80 9.53
C ASP A 42 7.47 -14.23 9.07
N VAL A 43 8.75 -14.54 9.00
CA VAL A 43 9.26 -15.87 8.61
C VAL A 43 8.89 -16.98 9.60
N SER A 44 8.56 -16.65 10.84
CA SER A 44 8.08 -17.61 11.85
C SER A 44 6.59 -17.91 11.69
N GLY A 45 5.87 -17.05 10.98
CA GLY A 45 4.42 -17.10 10.81
C GLY A 45 3.67 -16.24 11.79
N GLU A 46 4.34 -15.46 12.64
CA GLU A 46 3.67 -14.51 13.54
C GLU A 46 3.08 -13.35 12.76
N ALA A 47 1.90 -12.89 13.19
CA ALA A 47 1.22 -11.78 12.53
C ALA A 47 1.89 -10.46 12.90
N VAL A 48 2.17 -9.63 11.88
CA VAL A 48 2.84 -8.34 12.05
C VAL A 48 2.05 -7.25 11.34
N ARG A 49 1.99 -6.07 11.96
CA ARG A 49 1.52 -4.83 11.36
C ARG A 49 2.65 -3.81 11.45
N ILE A 50 2.95 -3.16 10.33
CA ILE A 50 3.90 -2.04 10.25
C ILE A 50 3.19 -0.80 9.73
N ASP A 51 3.34 0.29 10.45
CA ASP A 51 2.85 1.61 10.07
C ASP A 51 3.98 2.37 9.36
N VAL A 52 3.78 2.68 8.07
CA VAL A 52 4.76 3.33 7.22
C VAL A 52 4.38 4.80 7.01
N THR A 53 5.31 5.70 7.31
CA THR A 53 5.14 7.16 7.19
C THR A 53 5.98 7.79 6.09
N GLY A 54 5.80 9.09 5.87
CA GLY A 54 6.60 9.89 4.94
C GLY A 54 6.16 9.78 3.47
N PHE A 55 5.39 8.75 3.11
CA PHE A 55 4.88 8.60 1.75
C PHE A 55 3.69 9.53 1.50
N ARG A 56 3.77 10.36 0.45
CA ARG A 56 2.77 11.39 0.14
C ARG A 56 2.02 11.09 -1.15
N PRO A 57 0.72 11.40 -1.24
CA PRO A 57 -0.02 11.30 -2.50
C PRO A 57 0.48 12.35 -3.48
N TYR A 58 0.55 11.99 -4.76
CA TYR A 58 0.98 12.92 -5.81
C TYR A 58 0.40 12.58 -7.17
N PHE A 59 0.53 13.51 -8.10
CA PHE A 59 0.35 13.30 -9.54
C PHE A 59 1.34 14.17 -10.32
N TYR A 60 1.38 13.99 -11.65
CA TYR A 60 2.22 14.82 -12.51
C TYR A 60 1.39 15.76 -13.40
N ALA A 61 1.94 16.94 -13.70
CA ALA A 61 1.37 17.90 -14.64
C ALA A 61 2.46 18.54 -15.51
N PRO A 62 2.14 19.06 -16.72
CA PRO A 62 3.09 19.78 -17.56
C PRO A 62 3.79 20.93 -16.83
N ALA A 63 5.11 21.03 -16.97
CA ALA A 63 5.91 22.04 -16.27
C ALA A 63 5.44 23.47 -16.54
N GLY A 64 5.13 23.81 -17.80
CA GLY A 64 4.59 25.13 -18.16
C GLY A 64 3.28 25.46 -17.44
N GLN A 65 2.37 24.48 -17.28
CA GLN A 65 1.11 24.72 -16.54
C GLN A 65 1.33 24.93 -15.05
N VAL A 66 2.35 24.30 -14.47
CA VAL A 66 2.68 24.41 -13.04
C VAL A 66 3.34 25.76 -12.75
N GLU A 67 4.17 26.27 -13.66
CA GLU A 67 4.88 27.55 -13.54
C GLU A 67 3.96 28.77 -13.78
N GLU A 68 2.98 28.66 -14.67
CA GLU A 68 2.06 29.76 -15.00
C GLU A 68 0.93 29.94 -13.98
N LYS A 69 0.54 28.87 -13.27
CA LYS A 69 -0.64 28.88 -12.40
C LYS A 69 -0.28 29.17 -10.95
N SER A 70 -1.14 29.92 -10.28
CA SER A 70 -1.10 30.01 -8.81
C SER A 70 -1.47 28.65 -8.20
N LEU A 71 -0.54 28.08 -7.43
CA LEU A 71 -0.72 26.80 -6.77
C LEU A 71 -1.70 26.94 -5.59
N PRO A 72 -2.59 25.96 -5.37
CA PRO A 72 -3.34 25.88 -4.12
C PRO A 72 -2.38 25.85 -2.92
N SER A 73 -2.79 26.40 -1.77
CA SER A 73 -1.98 26.43 -0.53
C SER A 73 -1.59 25.04 0.00
N ASP A 74 -2.27 24.01 -0.47
CA ASP A 74 -2.20 22.64 0.05
C ASP A 74 -1.53 21.68 -0.93
N VAL A 75 -0.86 22.24 -1.94
CA VAL A 75 -0.15 21.51 -2.98
C VAL A 75 1.30 21.95 -3.00
N ASP A 76 2.20 21.00 -2.82
CA ASP A 76 3.63 21.23 -2.92
C ASP A 76 4.15 20.72 -4.27
N VAL A 77 4.95 21.51 -4.95
CA VAL A 77 5.68 21.06 -6.13
C VAL A 77 7.01 20.48 -5.68
N GLU A 78 7.35 19.29 -6.17
CA GLU A 78 8.65 18.70 -5.88
C GLU A 78 9.78 19.61 -6.39
N PRO A 79 10.72 20.03 -5.53
CA PRO A 79 11.78 20.95 -5.92
C PRO A 79 12.78 20.28 -6.86
N ASP A 80 13.37 21.08 -7.75
CA ASP A 80 14.54 20.76 -8.56
C ASP A 80 14.49 19.47 -9.40
N THR A 81 13.30 18.91 -9.60
CA THR A 81 13.11 17.65 -10.32
C THR A 81 12.14 17.85 -11.49
N THR A 82 12.56 17.40 -12.67
CA THR A 82 11.73 17.39 -13.88
C THR A 82 11.60 15.97 -14.40
N TYR A 83 10.36 15.58 -14.69
CA TYR A 83 10.00 14.27 -15.23
C TYR A 83 9.69 14.38 -16.72
N ARG A 84 9.54 13.22 -17.38
CA ARG A 84 9.12 13.16 -18.78
C ARG A 84 7.92 12.25 -18.95
N SER A 85 6.94 12.71 -19.72
CA SER A 85 5.87 11.83 -20.21
C SER A 85 6.44 10.81 -21.20
N ILE A 86 5.64 9.79 -21.54
CA ILE A 86 5.97 8.83 -22.59
C ILE A 86 6.17 9.48 -23.98
N GLN A 87 5.67 10.70 -24.17
CA GLN A 87 5.83 11.50 -25.39
C GLN A 87 6.98 12.54 -25.26
N GLY A 88 7.73 12.52 -24.15
CA GLY A 88 8.88 13.39 -23.92
C GLY A 88 8.56 14.77 -23.32
N GLU A 89 7.29 15.06 -23.05
CA GLU A 89 6.85 16.33 -22.44
C GLU A 89 7.43 16.50 -21.03
N ALA A 90 7.91 17.69 -20.71
CA ALA A 90 8.45 18.00 -19.38
C ALA A 90 7.33 18.12 -18.35
N LEU A 91 7.42 17.36 -17.25
CA LEU A 91 6.43 17.31 -16.19
C LEU A 91 7.03 17.69 -14.84
N ARG A 92 6.19 18.17 -13.92
CA ARG A 92 6.49 18.34 -12.50
C ARG A 92 5.61 17.41 -11.68
N ARG A 93 6.12 16.95 -10.54
CA ARG A 93 5.34 16.21 -9.54
C ARG A 93 4.73 17.19 -8.55
N LEU A 94 3.44 17.01 -8.28
CA LEU A 94 2.67 17.80 -7.31
C LEU A 94 2.20 16.87 -6.20
N TYR A 95 2.65 17.12 -4.98
CA TYR A 95 2.20 16.43 -3.79
C TYR A 95 0.95 17.10 -3.24
N THR A 96 -0.03 16.29 -2.83
CA THR A 96 -1.18 16.75 -2.04
C THR A 96 -1.01 16.35 -0.58
N ARG A 97 -1.95 16.76 0.28
CA ARG A 97 -1.97 16.31 1.68
C ARG A 97 -2.64 14.95 1.80
N ARG A 98 -3.83 14.78 1.24
CA ARG A 98 -4.61 13.52 1.32
C ARG A 98 -4.80 12.89 -0.07
N PRO A 99 -4.99 11.56 -0.14
CA PRO A 99 -5.26 10.87 -1.41
C PRO A 99 -6.48 11.42 -2.14
N GLY A 100 -7.54 11.75 -1.39
CA GLY A 100 -8.75 12.34 -1.96
C GLY A 100 -8.51 13.68 -2.65
N ASP A 101 -7.57 14.49 -2.14
CA ASP A 101 -7.27 15.82 -2.68
C ASP A 101 -6.69 15.75 -4.10
N VAL A 102 -6.06 14.62 -4.48
CA VAL A 102 -5.56 14.42 -5.86
C VAL A 102 -6.71 14.53 -6.86
N ARG A 103 -7.89 13.97 -6.53
CA ARG A 103 -9.08 14.00 -7.40
C ARG A 103 -9.58 15.43 -7.63
N ASP A 104 -9.51 16.27 -6.60
CA ASP A 104 -9.99 17.65 -6.65
C ASP A 104 -8.99 18.58 -7.34
N VAL A 105 -7.70 18.41 -7.04
CA VAL A 105 -6.62 19.27 -7.56
C VAL A 105 -6.32 18.98 -9.03
N ARG A 106 -6.32 17.70 -9.44
CA ARG A 106 -5.95 17.30 -10.82
C ARG A 106 -6.83 17.93 -11.89
N GLY A 107 -8.08 18.27 -11.56
CA GLY A 107 -9.01 18.92 -12.50
C GLY A 107 -8.54 20.30 -13.00
N ARG A 108 -7.55 20.90 -12.33
CA ARG A 108 -6.95 22.18 -12.74
C ARG A 108 -5.85 22.03 -13.78
N TYR A 109 -5.42 20.81 -14.09
CA TYR A 109 -4.25 20.55 -14.94
C TYR A 109 -4.57 19.49 -15.99
N GLN A 110 -3.85 19.55 -17.11
CA GLN A 110 -3.54 18.31 -17.80
C GLN A 110 -2.69 17.47 -16.83
N HIS A 111 -3.09 16.22 -16.60
CA HIS A 111 -2.54 15.42 -15.53
C HIS A 111 -2.14 14.04 -16.02
N TYR A 112 -1.15 13.47 -15.35
CA TYR A 112 -0.63 12.14 -15.61
C TYR A 112 -0.54 11.37 -14.30
N GLU A 113 -0.82 10.08 -14.37
CA GLU A 113 -0.78 9.13 -13.25
C GLU A 113 -1.62 9.54 -12.02
N ALA A 114 -2.62 10.40 -12.20
CA ALA A 114 -3.42 10.96 -11.11
C ALA A 114 -4.55 10.04 -10.62
N ASP A 115 -4.69 8.84 -11.19
CA ASP A 115 -5.77 7.88 -10.90
C ASP A 115 -5.25 6.53 -10.38
N ILE A 116 -4.06 6.55 -9.78
CA ILE A 116 -3.48 5.36 -9.13
C ILE A 116 -3.85 5.40 -7.65
N PRO A 117 -4.57 4.39 -7.12
CA PRO A 117 -4.92 4.33 -5.70
C PRO A 117 -3.69 4.45 -4.80
N PHE A 118 -3.81 5.16 -3.68
CA PHE A 118 -2.65 5.54 -2.86
C PHE A 118 -1.85 4.35 -2.33
N ALA A 119 -2.50 3.30 -1.82
CA ALA A 119 -1.82 2.08 -1.39
C ALA A 119 -1.10 1.38 -2.55
N THR A 120 -1.71 1.34 -3.74
CA THR A 120 -1.08 0.80 -4.96
C THR A 120 0.12 1.63 -5.38
N ARG A 121 0.00 2.96 -5.32
CA ARG A 121 1.10 3.90 -5.61
C ARG A 121 2.28 3.68 -4.68
N PHE A 122 2.03 3.56 -3.38
CA PHE A 122 3.03 3.22 -2.38
C PHE A 122 3.78 1.92 -2.72
N MET A 123 3.04 0.86 -3.05
CA MET A 123 3.62 -0.44 -3.43
C MET A 123 4.50 -0.33 -4.68
N ILE A 124 4.02 0.38 -5.73
CA ILE A 124 4.77 0.56 -6.98
C ILE A 124 6.08 1.32 -6.73
N ASP A 125 6.00 2.46 -6.05
CA ASP A 125 7.14 3.36 -5.87
C ASP A 125 8.21 2.75 -4.94
N CYS A 126 7.80 1.95 -3.96
CA CYS A 126 8.71 1.24 -3.07
C CYS A 126 9.16 -0.13 -3.64
N GLY A 127 8.67 -0.51 -4.83
CA GLY A 127 9.00 -1.79 -5.48
C GLY A 127 8.47 -3.03 -4.76
N LEU A 128 7.45 -2.88 -3.92
CA LEU A 128 6.90 -3.94 -3.08
C LEU A 128 5.94 -4.82 -3.87
N THR A 129 6.08 -6.13 -3.71
CA THR A 129 5.20 -7.13 -4.35
C THR A 129 4.70 -8.14 -3.31
N GLY A 130 5.56 -9.07 -2.89
CA GLY A 130 5.22 -10.13 -1.93
C GLY A 130 5.81 -9.97 -0.54
N GLY A 131 6.80 -9.09 -0.36
CA GLY A 131 7.47 -8.93 0.92
C GLY A 131 8.30 -7.66 1.03
N MET A 132 8.66 -7.33 2.26
CA MET A 132 9.55 -6.21 2.59
C MET A 132 10.52 -6.55 3.71
N GLU A 133 11.65 -5.87 3.73
CA GLU A 133 12.57 -5.82 4.85
C GLU A 133 12.67 -4.40 5.43
N LEU A 134 12.87 -4.32 6.74
CA LEU A 134 13.06 -3.08 7.47
C LEU A 134 14.08 -3.26 8.60
N SER A 135 14.77 -2.18 8.93
CA SER A 135 15.80 -2.13 9.98
C SER A 135 15.24 -1.97 11.40
N SER A 136 13.94 -1.75 11.54
CA SER A 136 13.28 -1.50 12.83
C SER A 136 12.32 -2.62 13.21
N ASP A 137 12.21 -2.88 14.52
CA ASP A 137 11.20 -3.73 15.15
C ASP A 137 10.06 -2.92 15.80
N THR A 138 10.11 -1.58 15.74
CA THR A 138 9.24 -0.67 16.50
C THR A 138 7.82 -0.53 15.95
N GLY A 139 7.44 -1.30 14.92
CA GLY A 139 6.10 -1.26 14.32
C GLY A 139 5.80 0.00 13.50
N MET A 140 6.69 1.00 13.48
CA MET A 140 6.56 2.23 12.69
C MET A 140 7.88 2.59 12.02
N VAL A 141 7.83 2.97 10.74
CA VAL A 141 9.04 3.19 9.91
C VAL A 141 8.77 4.23 8.82
N ASP A 142 9.79 4.98 8.40
CA ASP A 142 9.68 5.83 7.22
C ASP A 142 9.74 4.99 5.93
N TYR A 143 9.00 5.37 4.89
CA TYR A 143 9.00 4.63 3.61
C TYR A 143 10.37 4.57 2.93
N SER A 144 11.31 5.45 3.28
CA SER A 144 12.69 5.40 2.77
C SER A 144 13.56 4.34 3.46
N GLU A 145 13.10 3.78 4.58
CA GLU A 145 13.81 2.77 5.37
C GLU A 145 13.32 1.34 5.13
N ILE A 146 12.40 1.15 4.18
CA ILE A 146 11.93 -0.17 3.74
C ILE A 146 12.55 -0.54 2.40
N ALA A 147 12.74 -1.84 2.18
CA ALA A 147 13.18 -2.36 0.90
C ALA A 147 12.36 -3.60 0.50
N PRO A 148 12.16 -3.86 -0.80
CA PRO A 148 11.48 -5.06 -1.25
C PRO A 148 12.28 -6.32 -0.89
N ALA A 149 11.56 -7.39 -0.53
CA ALA A 149 12.16 -8.67 -0.19
C ALA A 149 11.29 -9.83 -0.70
N ASP A 150 11.94 -10.94 -1.07
CA ASP A 150 11.25 -12.21 -1.33
C ASP A 150 11.08 -12.95 0.00
N VAL A 151 9.85 -12.97 0.52
CA VAL A 151 9.54 -13.55 1.84
C VAL A 151 8.46 -14.61 1.68
N LYS A 152 8.81 -15.84 2.05
CA LYS A 152 7.87 -16.96 2.14
C LYS A 152 7.37 -17.11 3.57
N ALA A 153 6.37 -16.30 3.94
CA ALA A 153 5.71 -16.41 5.23
C ALA A 153 4.56 -17.43 5.17
N PRO A 154 4.38 -18.31 6.16
CA PRO A 154 3.29 -19.26 6.17
C PRO A 154 1.95 -18.56 6.43
N ALA A 155 1.03 -18.61 5.45
CA ALA A 155 -0.33 -18.09 5.63
C ALA A 155 -1.14 -19.00 6.56
N ARG A 156 -2.05 -18.40 7.34
CA ARG A 156 -3.15 -19.12 8.00
C ARG A 156 -4.38 -18.99 7.13
N THR A 157 -4.99 -20.11 6.78
CA THR A 157 -6.16 -20.16 5.90
C THR A 157 -7.38 -20.53 6.73
N CYS A 158 -8.49 -19.80 6.55
CA CYS A 158 -9.79 -20.18 7.08
C CYS A 158 -10.78 -20.10 5.92
N ILE A 159 -11.48 -21.20 5.66
CA ILE A 159 -12.55 -21.28 4.65
C ILE A 159 -13.86 -21.25 5.42
N MET A 160 -14.75 -20.33 5.05
CA MET A 160 -16.06 -20.16 5.68
C MET A 160 -17.16 -20.22 4.63
N ASP A 161 -18.26 -20.87 4.98
CA ASP A 161 -19.48 -20.96 4.18
C ASP A 161 -20.71 -20.68 5.06
N ILE A 162 -21.73 -20.01 4.51
CA ILE A 162 -22.93 -19.59 5.25
C ILE A 162 -24.19 -20.08 4.56
N GLU A 163 -25.22 -20.37 5.35
CA GLU A 163 -26.56 -20.71 4.87
C GLU A 163 -27.58 -19.71 5.40
N CYS A 164 -28.52 -19.32 4.55
CA CYS A 164 -29.58 -18.37 4.88
C CYS A 164 -30.96 -19.00 4.68
N VAL A 165 -31.99 -18.40 5.28
CA VAL A 165 -33.38 -18.70 4.92
C VAL A 165 -33.63 -18.27 3.47
N ASP A 166 -34.25 -19.13 2.66
CA ASP A 166 -34.53 -18.86 1.23
C ASP A 166 -35.98 -19.17 0.81
N GLU A 167 -36.88 -19.33 1.79
CA GLU A 167 -38.29 -19.70 1.55
C GLU A 167 -39.06 -18.70 0.67
N LEU A 168 -38.58 -17.45 0.61
CA LEU A 168 -39.16 -16.36 -0.19
C LEU A 168 -38.38 -16.08 -1.49
N GLY A 169 -37.46 -16.98 -1.89
CA GLY A 169 -36.58 -16.82 -3.04
C GLY A 169 -35.15 -16.50 -2.64
N PHE A 170 -34.39 -15.83 -3.52
CA PHE A 170 -33.00 -15.47 -3.23
C PHE A 170 -32.93 -14.63 -1.94
N PRO A 171 -32.07 -14.98 -0.97
CA PRO A 171 -32.04 -14.31 0.33
C PRO A 171 -31.74 -12.80 0.22
N GLU A 172 -32.49 -12.00 0.97
CA GLU A 172 -32.28 -10.56 1.15
C GLU A 172 -31.69 -10.30 2.54
N PRO A 173 -30.50 -9.64 2.66
CA PRO A 173 -29.84 -9.43 3.96
C PRO A 173 -30.69 -8.72 5.01
N GLU A 174 -31.64 -7.87 4.60
CA GLU A 174 -32.54 -7.13 5.48
C GLU A 174 -33.73 -7.97 5.97
N ARG A 175 -34.00 -9.12 5.33
CA ARG A 175 -35.19 -9.95 5.57
C ARG A 175 -34.84 -11.34 6.09
N ASP A 176 -33.88 -11.99 5.45
CA ASP A 176 -33.65 -13.42 5.58
C ASP A 176 -32.39 -13.69 6.43
N PRO A 177 -32.51 -14.30 7.61
CA PRO A 177 -31.40 -14.48 8.53
C PRO A 177 -30.45 -15.59 8.08
N ILE A 178 -29.18 -15.47 8.51
CA ILE A 178 -28.20 -16.55 8.47
C ILE A 178 -28.60 -17.62 9.49
N ILE A 179 -28.67 -18.88 9.06
CA ILE A 179 -29.07 -20.04 9.88
C ILE A 179 -27.92 -21.02 10.15
N CYS A 180 -26.85 -20.98 9.35
CA CYS A 180 -25.66 -21.79 9.56
C CYS A 180 -24.40 -21.03 9.15
N ILE A 181 -23.31 -21.28 9.87
CA ILE A 181 -21.96 -20.88 9.50
C ILE A 181 -21.07 -22.10 9.70
N THR A 182 -20.34 -22.50 8.67
CA THR A 182 -19.36 -23.58 8.74
C THR A 182 -17.96 -23.03 8.47
N CYS A 183 -16.97 -23.53 9.22
CA CYS A 183 -15.58 -23.07 9.14
C CYS A 183 -14.61 -24.26 9.10
N TRP A 184 -13.53 -24.10 8.34
CA TRP A 184 -12.35 -24.98 8.34
C TRP A 184 -11.08 -24.12 8.37
N ASP A 185 -10.20 -24.34 9.35
CA ASP A 185 -8.95 -23.58 9.56
C ASP A 185 -7.73 -24.46 9.89
#